data_AF-A0A1V4PFB6-F1
#
_entry.id   AF-A0A1V4PFB6-F1
#
_cell.length_a   1.000
_cell.length_b   1.000
_cell.length_c   1.000
_cell.angle_alpha   90.00
_cell.angle_beta   90.00
_cell.angle_gamma   90.00
#
_symmetry.space_group_name_H-M   'P 1'
#
loop_
_entity.id
_entity.type
_entity.pdbx_description
1 polymer ?
#
loop_
_entity_poly.entity_id
_entity_poly.type
_entity_poly.pdbx_seq_one_letter_code
_entity_poly.pdbx_strand_id
1 'polypeptide(L)' 'MSVARFIADQRTNYRVPHAVSCRLLGVSEAWFYKWHKRTQSPGAATGLHTTRDYRRDTIDRAVAVAFDKARGLHG' A
#
# COMPACT_ATOMS: atom_id res chain seq x y z
N MET A 1 -2.86 1.20 9.79
CA MET A 1 -2.88 2.67 9.59
C MET A 1 -1.73 3.03 8.66
N SER A 2 -1.98 3.76 7.56
CA SER A 2 -0.93 4.16 6.60
C SER A 2 -0.50 5.61 6.80
N VAL A 3 0.74 5.96 6.43
CA VAL A 3 1.27 7.33 6.51
C VAL A 3 0.39 8.33 5.73
N ALA A 4 -0.10 7.94 4.54
CA ALA A 4 -0.98 8.80 3.76
C ALA A 4 -2.33 9.05 4.45
N ARG A 5 -2.91 8.06 5.14
CA ARG A 5 -4.11 8.27 5.96
C ARG A 5 -3.84 9.18 7.14
N PHE A 6 -2.71 9.00 7.83
CA PHE A 6 -2.33 9.89 8.93
C PHE A 6 -2.25 11.36 8.47
N ILE A 7 -1.57 11.64 7.35
CA ILE A 7 -1.47 12.99 6.78
C ILE A 7 -2.84 13.55 6.40
N ALA A 8 -3.74 12.72 5.87
CA ALA A 8 -5.12 13.12 5.56
C ALA A 8 -5.90 13.46 6.83
N ASP A 9 -5.81 12.63 7.86
CA ASP A 9 -6.46 12.82 9.15
C ASP A 9 -5.98 14.09 9.87
N GLN A 10 -4.71 14.49 9.69
CA GLN A 10 -4.21 15.77 10.21
C GLN A 10 -4.97 16.97 9.64
N ARG A 11 -5.34 16.93 8.36
CA ARG A 11 -6.15 17.99 7.74
C ARG A 11 -7.61 17.91 8.18
N THR A 12 -8.17 16.71 8.20
CA THR A 12 -9.59 16.49 8.53
C THR A 12 -9.91 16.83 9.98
N ASN A 13 -9.08 16.36 10.92
CA ASN A 13 -9.37 16.46 12.35
C ASN A 13 -8.77 17.71 12.99
N TYR A 14 -7.63 18.21 12.47
CA TYR A 14 -6.86 19.28 13.11
C TYR A 14 -6.60 20.47 12.19
N ARG A 15 -7.14 20.48 10.95
CA ARG A 15 -6.95 21.56 9.95
C ARG A 15 -5.49 21.85 9.59
N VAL A 16 -4.59 20.90 9.84
CA VAL A 16 -3.17 21.03 9.48
C VAL A 16 -3.02 20.82 7.97
N PRO A 17 -2.42 21.76 7.21
CA PRO A 17 -2.21 21.58 5.77
C PRO A 17 -1.31 20.38 5.46
N HIS A 18 -1.58 19.66 4.37
CA HIS A 18 -0.79 18.49 3.98
C HIS A 18 0.70 18.81 3.78
N ALA A 19 1.01 19.99 3.26
CA ALA A 19 2.39 20.47 3.10
C ALA A 19 3.18 20.48 4.42
N VAL A 20 2.52 20.89 5.52
CA VAL A 20 3.14 20.94 6.86
C VAL A 20 3.41 19.52 7.35
N SER A 21 2.41 18.64 7.30
CA SER A 21 2.57 17.23 7.70
C SER A 21 3.61 16.50 6.83
N CYS A 22 3.63 16.74 5.52
CA CYS A 22 4.62 16.15 4.62
C CYS A 22 6.05 16.60 4.96
N ARG A 23 6.25 17.89 5.22
CA ARG A 23 7.53 18.45 5.63
C ARG A 23 8.01 17.86 6.97
N LEU A 24 7.12 17.73 7.96
CA LEU A 24 7.48 17.15 9.26
C LEU A 24 7.84 15.66 9.18
N LEU A 25 7.19 14.93 8.27
CA LEU A 25 7.43 13.50 8.08
C LEU A 25 8.54 13.19 7.06
N GLY A 26 9.15 14.21 6.45
CA GLY A 26 10.20 14.03 5.45
C GLY A 26 9.73 13.38 4.14
N VAL A 27 8.44 13.49 3.81
CA VAL A 27 7.88 12.95 2.56
C VAL A 27 7.52 14.07 1.59
N SER A 28 7.59 13.82 0.29
CA SER A 28 7.17 14.82 -0.71
C SER A 28 5.64 14.87 -0.86
N GLU A 29 5.10 16.04 -1.18
CA GLU A 29 3.65 16.19 -1.47
C GLU A 29 3.22 15.34 -2.67
N ALA A 30 4.08 15.22 -3.68
CA ALA A 30 3.81 14.36 -4.84
C ALA A 30 3.68 12.87 -4.45
N TRP A 31 4.54 12.41 -3.54
CA TRP A 31 4.41 11.07 -2.94
C TRP A 31 3.08 10.95 -2.20
N PHE A 32 2.74 11.94 -1.36
CA PHE A 32 1.49 11.93 -0.61
C PHE A 32 0.28 11.80 -1.53
N TYR A 33 0.12 12.65 -2.54
CA TYR A 33 -1.05 12.58 -3.42
C TYR A 33 -1.12 11.28 -4.22
N LYS A 34 0.02 10.75 -4.67
CA LYS A 34 0.09 9.44 -5.34
C LYS A 34 -0.41 8.31 -4.43
N TRP A 35 0.03 8.29 -3.18
CA TRP A 35 -0.31 7.23 -2.23
C TRP A 35 -1.67 7.41 -1.58
N HIS A 36 -2.11 8.63 -1.35
CA HIS A 36 -3.45 8.95 -0.86
C HIS A 36 -4.52 8.40 -1.82
N LYS A 37 -4.35 8.60 -3.14
CA LYS A 37 -5.25 8.00 -4.14
C LYS A 37 -5.29 6.46 -4.05
N ARG A 38 -4.15 5.82 -3.79
CA ARG A 38 -4.06 4.36 -3.62
C ARG A 38 -4.73 3.86 -2.34
N THR A 39 -4.75 4.66 -1.27
CA THR A 39 -5.47 4.29 -0.04
C THR A 39 -6.98 4.34 -0.17
N GLN A 40 -7.51 5.00 -1.21
CA GLN A 40 -8.94 5.07 -1.50
C GLN A 40 -9.40 4.03 -2.53
N SER A 41 -8.47 3.31 -3.17
CA SER A 41 -8.83 2.28 -4.13
C SER A 41 -9.18 0.97 -3.43
N PRO A 42 -9.96 0.07 -4.08
CA PRO A 42 -10.25 -1.26 -3.52
C PRO A 42 -8.98 -2.07 -3.18
N GLY A 43 -7.90 -1.82 -3.92
CA GLY A 43 -6.58 -2.40 -3.68
C GLY A 43 -5.91 -1.96 -2.38
N ALA A 44 -6.44 -0.97 -1.65
CA ALA A 44 -5.92 -0.56 -0.35
C ALA A 44 -5.99 -1.67 0.71
N ALA A 45 -6.98 -2.56 0.63
CA ALA A 45 -7.11 -3.68 1.56
C ALA A 45 -6.03 -4.75 1.35
N THR A 46 -5.59 -4.94 0.10
CA THR A 46 -4.65 -6.00 -0.30
C THR A 46 -3.23 -5.48 -0.56
N GLY A 47 -3.05 -4.16 -0.69
CA GLY A 47 -1.78 -3.55 -1.11
C GLY A 47 -1.50 -3.68 -2.62
N LEU A 48 -2.42 -4.29 -3.38
CA LEU A 48 -2.27 -4.52 -4.81
C LEU A 48 -2.85 -3.33 -5.57
N HIS A 49 -2.00 -2.51 -6.17
CA HIS A 49 -2.42 -1.24 -6.78
C HIS A 49 -2.28 -1.21 -8.30
N THR A 50 -1.65 -2.23 -8.89
CA THR A 50 -1.42 -2.33 -10.32
C THR A 50 -1.71 -3.74 -10.82
N THR A 51 -2.03 -3.88 -12.11
CA THR A 51 -2.19 -5.18 -12.77
C THR A 51 -0.98 -6.09 -12.58
N ARG A 52 0.22 -5.52 -12.50
CA ARG A 52 1.45 -6.26 -12.23
C ARG A 52 1.50 -6.83 -10.82
N ASP A 53 1.01 -6.08 -9.83
CA ASP A 53 0.93 -6.54 -8.44
C ASP A 53 -0.01 -7.74 -8.36
N TYR A 54 -1.20 -7.64 -8.97
CA TYR A 54 -2.14 -8.77 -9.04
C TYR A 54 -1.54 -10.00 -9.72
N ARG A 55 -0.80 -9.81 -10.83
CA ARG A 55 -0.15 -10.93 -11.52
C ARG A 55 0.90 -11.61 -10.65
N ARG A 56 1.72 -10.83 -9.92
CA ARG A 56 2.72 -11.37 -9.01
C ARG A 56 2.09 -12.12 -7.87
N ASP A 57 1.11 -11.51 -7.21
CA ASP A 57 0.37 -12.13 -6.11
C ASP A 57 -0.31 -13.45 -6.53
N THR A 58 -0.86 -13.51 -7.75
CA THR A 58 -1.41 -14.76 -8.31
C THR A 58 -0.34 -15.85 -8.45
N ILE A 59 0.84 -15.48 -8.97
CA ILE A 59 1.97 -16.42 -9.13
C ILE A 59 2.49 -16.86 -7.76
N ASP A 60 2.69 -15.92 -6.84
CA ASP A 60 3.22 -16.20 -5.50
C ASP A 60 2.28 -17.15 -4.73
N ARG A 61 0.96 -16.94 -4.85
CA ARG A 61 -0.05 -17.87 -4.31
C ARG A 61 0.01 -19.26 -4.94
N ALA A 62 0.16 -19.33 -6.27
CA ALA A 62 0.27 -20.61 -6.97
C ALA A 62 1.54 -21.38 -6.55
N VAL A 63 2.66 -20.68 -6.40
CA VAL A 63 3.93 -21.25 -5.92
C VAL A 63 3.78 -21.77 -4.50
N ALA A 64 3.19 -20.99 -3.58
CA ALA A 64 2.95 -21.42 -2.20
C ALA A 64 2.11 -22.72 -2.15
N VAL A 65 1.02 -22.79 -2.91
CA VAL A 65 0.18 -24.01 -2.99
C VAL A 65 0.96 -25.21 -3.53
N ALA A 66 1.82 -25.01 -4.53
CA ALA A 66 2.66 -26.09 -5.07
C ALA A 66 3.67 -26.60 -4.03
N PHE A 67 4.29 -25.68 -3.29
CA PHE A 67 5.22 -26.00 -2.20
C PHE A 67 4.53 -26.78 -1.07
N ASP A 68 3.34 -26.34 -0.65
CA ASP A 68 2.56 -27.02 0.39
C ASP A 68 2.14 -28.43 -0.05
N LYS A 69 1.71 -28.60 -1.31
CA LYS A 69 1.37 -29.92 -1.87
C LYS A 69 2.58 -30.85 -1.91
N ALA A 70 3.76 -30.32 -2.18
CA ALA A 70 5.01 -31.06 -2.14
C ALA A 70 5.52 -31.30 -0.70
N ARG A 71 4.75 -30.93 0.33
CA ARG A 71 5.14 -30.99 1.76
C ARG A 71 6.45 -30.25 2.05
N GLY A 72 6.72 -29.16 1.34
CA GLY A 72 7.97 -28.42 1.51
C GLY A 72 9.18 -29.12 0.88
N LEU A 73 9.01 -30.19 0.10
CA LEU A 73 10.11 -30.85 -0.61
C LEU A 73 10.19 -30.29 -2.03
N HIS A 74 11.36 -29.77 -2.39
CA HIS A 74 11.69 -29.32 -3.75
C HIS A 74 13.10 -29.80 -4.02
N GLY A 75 13.24 -30.66 -5.03
CA GLY A 75 14.48 -31.18 -5.59
C GLY A 75 14.28 -31.35 -7.08
#